data_AF-A0A519TD64-F1
#
_entry.id   AF-A0A519TD64-F1
#
_cell.length_a   1.000
_cell.length_b   1.000
_cell.length_c   1.000
_cell.angle_alpha   90.00
_cell.angle_beta   90.00
_cell.angle_gamma   90.00
#
_symmetry.space_group_name_H-M   'P 1'
#
loop_
_entity.id
_entity.type
_entity.pdbx_description
1 polymer ?
#
loop_
_entity_poly.entity_id
_entity_poly.type
_entity_poly.pdbx_seq_one_letter_code
_entity_poly.pdbx_strand_id
1 'polypeptide(L)'
;MQHSRIGCAVLAGWLLATVALAHECWLPPGSGRVAVGPAATVQQQTCLQDNLSKTLTFSTTIRRLRPTAGSLDSCLLTVTIGDKLHRRPPQAIRFTATHLFSTAYSNCGAVRSYSSGQNQQVAVEDNDYGDLVVADFNFDGRDDFATKLDSGGNGGPLYSFYLQKPSGQFELSTFLTEEMQFFP
;
A
#
# COMPACT_ATOMS: atom_id res chain seq x y z
N MET A 1 12.17 -33.07 68.11
CA MET A 1 12.37 -33.60 66.74
C MET A 1 13.47 -32.74 66.13
N GLN A 2 14.75 -33.10 66.37
CA GLN A 2 15.59 -33.97 65.51
C GLN A 2 15.89 -33.29 64.16
N HIS A 3 17.12 -32.77 64.00
CA HIS A 3 18.25 -33.36 63.22
C HIS A 3 18.07 -33.13 61.71
N SER A 4 19.08 -32.98 60.86
CA SER A 4 20.53 -32.84 60.93
C SER A 4 20.98 -32.58 59.48
N ARG A 5 22.21 -32.09 59.35
CA ARG A 5 23.07 -31.83 58.19
C ARG A 5 23.04 -32.86 57.04
N ILE A 6 23.53 -32.44 55.87
CA ILE A 6 24.51 -33.03 54.90
C ILE A 6 24.30 -32.26 53.57
N GLY A 7 25.25 -31.79 52.75
CA GLY A 7 26.69 -31.97 52.59
C GLY A 7 27.03 -32.08 51.08
N CYS A 8 28.27 -31.71 50.70
CA CYS A 8 28.95 -31.91 49.40
C CYS A 8 28.66 -30.91 48.25
N ALA A 9 29.62 -30.43 47.45
CA ALA A 9 31.07 -30.65 47.40
C ALA A 9 31.74 -29.54 46.57
N VAL A 10 33.02 -29.30 46.84
CA VAL A 10 33.96 -28.49 46.04
C VAL A 10 34.71 -29.41 45.09
N LEU A 11 34.74 -29.09 43.79
CA LEU A 11 35.78 -29.48 42.81
C LEU A 11 35.85 -28.32 41.81
N ALA A 12 36.85 -27.43 41.85
CA ALA A 12 38.19 -27.59 41.26
C ALA A 12 38.15 -27.92 39.76
N GLY A 13 38.48 -26.94 38.91
CA GLY A 13 38.72 -27.21 37.50
C GLY A 13 38.59 -25.99 36.58
N TRP A 14 39.69 -25.24 36.44
CA TRP A 14 40.22 -24.65 35.20
C TRP A 14 39.22 -24.40 34.04
N LEU A 15 39.08 -23.14 33.61
CA LEU A 15 39.40 -22.71 32.24
C LEU A 15 39.15 -21.19 32.07
N LEU A 16 40.20 -20.49 31.68
CA LEU A 16 40.22 -19.29 30.82
C LEU A 16 39.28 -18.13 31.16
N ALA A 17 39.82 -17.14 31.86
CA ALA A 17 39.42 -15.76 31.68
C ALA A 17 39.86 -15.30 30.28
N THR A 18 38.93 -15.27 29.32
CA THR A 18 39.11 -14.50 28.08
C THR A 18 38.26 -13.25 28.21
N VAL A 19 38.96 -12.14 28.42
CA VAL A 19 38.43 -10.78 28.33
C VAL A 19 37.74 -10.64 26.98
N ALA A 20 36.44 -10.34 27.00
CA ALA A 20 35.72 -9.98 25.80
C ALA A 20 36.35 -8.71 25.22
N LEU A 21 36.88 -8.85 24.01
CA LEU A 21 37.39 -7.78 23.17
C LEU A 21 36.28 -6.75 22.94
N ALA A 22 36.38 -5.61 23.63
CA ALA A 22 35.78 -4.38 23.13
C ALA A 22 36.58 -3.97 21.90
N HIS A 23 36.01 -4.19 20.72
CA HIS A 23 36.49 -3.53 19.50
C HIS A 23 36.16 -2.05 19.62
N GLU A 24 37.14 -1.27 20.08
CA GLU A 24 37.17 0.17 19.87
C GLU A 24 37.33 0.41 18.37
N CYS A 25 36.23 0.71 17.68
CA CYS A 25 36.29 1.33 16.37
C CYS A 25 36.87 2.73 16.54
N TRP A 26 38.14 2.87 16.18
CA TRP A 26 38.84 4.14 16.01
C TRP A 26 38.10 4.99 14.97
N LEU A 27 37.33 5.98 15.41
CA LEU A 27 36.76 7.01 14.53
C LEU A 27 37.83 8.06 14.26
N PRO A 28 38.10 8.44 13.00
CA PRO A 28 38.97 9.58 12.71
C PRO A 28 38.33 10.88 13.23
N PRO A 29 39.13 11.83 13.75
CA PRO A 29 38.64 13.14 14.17
C PRO A 29 38.26 13.94 12.93
N GLY A 30 36.97 13.89 12.60
CA GLY A 30 36.39 14.59 11.46
C GLY A 30 34.87 14.44 11.43
N SER A 31 34.21 14.37 12.60
CA SER A 31 32.75 14.31 12.69
C SER A 31 32.16 15.70 12.54
N GLY A 32 32.10 16.20 11.31
CA GLY A 32 31.03 17.10 10.95
C GLY A 32 29.72 16.39 11.31
N ARG A 33 28.94 16.95 12.22
CA ARG A 33 27.57 16.50 12.43
C ARG A 33 26.86 16.61 11.09
N VAL A 34 26.66 15.49 10.39
CA VAL A 34 25.69 15.44 9.30
C VAL A 34 24.37 15.72 10.00
N ALA A 35 23.85 16.93 9.83
CA ALA A 35 22.51 17.27 10.25
C ALA A 35 21.60 16.26 9.56
N VAL A 36 21.05 15.32 10.34
CA VAL A 36 19.92 14.53 9.89
C VAL A 36 18.83 15.56 9.64
N GLY A 37 18.61 15.86 8.36
CA GLY A 37 17.59 16.81 7.94
C GLY A 37 16.24 16.42 8.56
N PRO A 38 15.32 17.38 8.76
CA PRO A 38 14.04 17.10 9.37
C PRO A 38 13.37 15.92 8.65
N ALA A 39 12.89 14.94 9.43
CA ALA A 39 12.17 13.79 8.93
C ALA A 39 11.13 14.25 7.90
N ALA A 40 11.23 13.72 6.67
CA ALA A 40 10.32 14.08 5.60
C ALA A 40 8.87 13.84 6.06
N THR A 41 8.04 14.88 6.12
CA THR A 41 6.60 14.72 6.35
C THR A 41 6.03 13.94 5.19
N VAL A 42 5.55 12.74 5.49
CA VAL A 42 4.83 11.86 4.58
C VAL A 42 3.34 12.15 4.74
N GLN A 43 2.67 12.54 3.67
CA GLN A 43 1.21 12.65 3.68
C GLN A 43 0.61 11.29 3.36
N GLN A 44 -0.20 10.77 4.29
CA GLN A 44 -0.92 9.51 4.12
C GLN A 44 -2.42 9.76 4.25
N GLN A 45 -3.19 9.21 3.32
CA GLN A 45 -4.65 9.23 3.35
C GLN A 45 -5.16 7.81 3.14
N THR A 46 -6.21 7.44 3.88
CA THR A 46 -6.91 6.18 3.72
C THR A 46 -8.39 6.46 3.46
N CYS A 47 -8.95 5.85 2.42
CA CYS A 47 -10.35 5.92 2.04
C CYS A 47 -10.97 4.53 2.13
N LEU A 48 -11.98 4.37 2.99
CA LEU A 48 -12.77 3.14 3.07
C LEU A 48 -14.05 3.30 2.24
N GLN A 49 -14.33 2.32 1.40
CA GLN A 49 -15.47 2.27 0.50
C GLN A 49 -16.20 0.94 0.68
N ASP A 50 -17.36 0.99 1.32
CA ASP A 50 -18.20 -0.18 1.58
C ASP A 50 -19.45 -0.21 0.71
N ASN A 51 -19.65 0.75 -0.18
CA ASN A 51 -20.83 0.87 -1.03
C ASN A 51 -20.56 0.71 -2.53
N LEU A 52 -19.31 0.48 -2.96
CA LEU A 52 -18.96 0.33 -4.38
C LEU A 52 -19.26 -1.05 -4.97
N SER A 53 -19.56 -2.04 -4.14
CA SER A 53 -19.90 -3.41 -4.56
C SER A 53 -20.90 -3.99 -3.58
N LYS A 54 -21.75 -4.92 -4.05
CA LYS A 54 -22.66 -5.67 -3.17
C LYS A 54 -21.92 -6.70 -2.32
N THR A 55 -20.78 -7.20 -2.80
CA THR A 55 -20.05 -8.33 -2.21
C THR A 55 -18.65 -7.96 -1.71
N LEU A 56 -18.12 -6.80 -2.09
CA LEU A 56 -16.76 -6.38 -1.75
C LEU A 56 -16.73 -5.05 -0.96
N THR A 57 -15.68 -4.89 -0.17
CA THR A 57 -15.23 -3.64 0.45
C THR A 57 -13.86 -3.28 -0.11
N PHE A 58 -13.61 -1.99 -0.29
CA PHE A 58 -12.33 -1.47 -0.76
C PHE A 58 -11.77 -0.49 0.27
N SER A 59 -10.47 -0.60 0.56
CA SER A 59 -9.74 0.40 1.33
C SER A 59 -8.51 0.82 0.56
N THR A 60 -8.48 2.07 0.13
CA THR A 60 -7.35 2.62 -0.62
C THR A 60 -6.52 3.50 0.29
N THR A 61 -5.23 3.19 0.42
CA THR A 61 -4.25 4.02 1.12
C THR A 61 -3.26 4.58 0.11
N ILE A 62 -3.11 5.90 0.10
CA ILE A 62 -2.06 6.60 -0.63
C ILE A 62 -1.04 7.14 0.36
N ARG A 63 0.24 6.96 0.04
CA ARG A 63 1.35 7.56 0.76
C ARG A 63 2.20 8.36 -0.22
N ARG A 64 2.13 9.68 -0.13
CA ARG A 64 2.89 10.60 -0.98
C ARG A 64 4.30 10.72 -0.43
N LEU A 65 5.28 10.33 -1.24
CA LEU A 65 6.70 10.45 -0.91
C LEU A 65 7.15 11.85 -1.32
N ARG A 66 7.92 12.52 -0.46
CA ARG A 66 8.48 13.82 -0.84
C ARG A 66 9.46 13.62 -1.99
N PRO A 67 9.38 14.43 -3.06
CA PRO A 67 10.40 14.43 -4.08
C PRO A 67 11.71 14.92 -3.44
N THR A 68 12.80 14.17 -3.64
CA THR A 68 14.15 14.71 -3.51
C THR A 68 14.41 15.67 -4.65
N ALA A 69 15.30 16.66 -4.47
CA ALA A 69 15.60 17.62 -5.54
C ALA A 69 15.97 16.89 -6.84
N GLY A 70 15.17 17.09 -7.90
CA GLY A 70 15.34 16.42 -9.20
C GLY A 70 14.58 15.10 -9.40
N SER A 71 13.77 14.63 -8.45
CA SER A 71 12.91 13.44 -8.62
C SER A 71 11.44 13.81 -8.83
N LEU A 72 10.72 12.98 -9.59
CA LEU A 72 9.28 13.07 -9.75
C LEU A 72 8.56 12.69 -8.45
N ASP A 73 7.37 13.28 -8.26
CA ASP A 73 6.46 12.87 -7.18
C ASP A 73 6.15 11.37 -7.33
N SER A 74 6.37 10.64 -6.24
CA SER A 74 6.12 9.21 -6.16
C SER A 74 5.11 8.92 -5.07
N CYS A 75 4.10 8.14 -5.39
CA CYS A 75 3.07 7.71 -4.46
C CYS A 75 3.15 6.20 -4.29
N LEU A 76 3.11 5.72 -3.06
CA LEU A 76 2.84 4.31 -2.78
C LEU A 76 1.35 4.15 -2.55
N LEU A 77 0.68 3.43 -3.45
CA LEU A 77 -0.73 3.08 -3.35
C LEU A 77 -0.89 1.66 -2.84
N THR A 78 -1.91 1.46 -2.03
CA THR A 78 -2.34 0.14 -1.57
C THR A 78 -3.86 0.09 -1.64
N VAL A 79 -4.40 -0.81 -2.46
CA VAL A 79 -5.82 -1.14 -2.48
C VAL A 79 -6.00 -2.46 -1.74
N THR A 80 -6.76 -2.44 -0.66
CA THR A 80 -7.12 -3.63 0.11
C THR A 80 -8.58 -4.00 -0.20
N ILE A 81 -8.80 -5.23 -0.62
CA ILE A 81 -10.11 -5.75 -1.03
C ILE A 81 -10.56 -6.80 -0.03
N GLY A 82 -11.70 -6.58 0.60
CA GLY A 82 -12.32 -7.52 1.55
C GLY A 82 -13.63 -8.08 1.01
N ASP A 83 -13.82 -9.39 1.12
CA ASP A 83 -15.09 -10.06 0.79
C ASP A 83 -16.08 -9.92 1.97
N LYS A 84 -17.28 -9.40 1.69
CA LYS A 84 -18.33 -9.17 2.68
C LYS A 84 -19.07 -10.45 3.08
N LEU A 85 -19.13 -11.42 2.16
CA LEU A 85 -19.96 -12.61 2.27
C LEU A 85 -19.16 -13.80 2.78
N HIS A 86 -17.96 -13.97 2.25
CA HIS A 86 -17.06 -15.04 2.60
C HIS A 86 -15.96 -14.46 3.50
N ARG A 87 -15.73 -15.06 4.66
CA ARG A 87 -14.71 -14.63 5.65
C ARG A 87 -13.26 -14.90 5.17
N ARG A 88 -12.98 -14.58 3.91
CA ARG A 88 -11.68 -14.71 3.28
C ARG A 88 -10.78 -13.59 3.80
N PRO A 89 -9.48 -13.86 4.01
CA PRO A 89 -8.53 -12.79 4.29
C PRO A 89 -8.56 -11.75 3.17
N PRO A 90 -8.51 -10.44 3.51
CA PRO A 90 -8.42 -9.40 2.49
C PRO A 90 -7.17 -9.53 1.63
N GLN A 91 -7.30 -9.25 0.34
CA GLN A 91 -6.15 -9.14 -0.56
C GLN A 91 -5.65 -7.69 -0.58
N ALA A 92 -4.35 -7.49 -0.46
CA ALA A 92 -3.74 -6.17 -0.59
C ALA A 92 -2.88 -6.09 -1.86
N ILE A 93 -3.23 -5.18 -2.75
CA ILE A 93 -2.51 -4.91 -3.99
C ILE A 93 -1.74 -3.59 -3.80
N ARG A 94 -0.43 -3.63 -4.04
CA ARG A 94 0.48 -2.50 -3.84
C ARG A 94 1.16 -2.13 -5.14
N PHE A 95 1.25 -0.84 -5.42
CA PHE A 95 1.89 -0.33 -6.62
C PHE A 95 2.41 1.10 -6.37
N THR A 96 3.37 1.49 -7.20
CA THR A 96 3.93 2.84 -7.22
C THR A 96 3.29 3.62 -8.36
N ALA A 97 2.80 4.80 -8.05
CA ALA A 97 2.30 5.75 -9.02
C ALA A 97 3.24 6.94 -9.13
N THR A 98 3.47 7.39 -10.35
CA THR A 98 4.18 8.64 -10.66
C THR A 98 3.17 9.64 -11.21
N HIS A 99 3.43 10.94 -11.04
CA HIS A 99 2.60 12.01 -11.63
C HIS A 99 1.13 12.11 -11.15
N LEU A 100 0.79 11.56 -9.98
CA LEU A 100 -0.50 11.85 -9.36
C LEU A 100 -0.52 13.27 -8.79
N PHE A 101 -1.38 14.13 -9.33
CA PHE A 101 -1.64 15.47 -8.77
C PHE A 101 -2.06 15.37 -7.30
N SER A 102 -1.80 16.43 -6.53
CA SER A 102 -2.08 16.46 -5.08
C SER A 102 -3.54 16.20 -4.73
N THR A 103 -4.47 16.46 -5.65
CA THR A 103 -5.91 16.22 -5.51
C THR A 103 -6.30 14.75 -5.63
N ALA A 104 -5.54 13.92 -6.35
CA ALA A 104 -5.83 12.49 -6.48
C ALA A 104 -5.79 11.82 -5.10
N TYR A 105 -6.82 11.04 -4.79
CA TYR A 105 -7.05 10.36 -3.51
C TYR A 105 -7.17 11.30 -2.30
N SER A 106 -7.31 12.62 -2.50
CA SER A 106 -7.57 13.58 -1.42
C SER A 106 -9.05 13.64 -1.03
N ASN A 107 -9.94 13.31 -1.98
CA ASN A 107 -11.38 13.22 -1.79
C ASN A 107 -11.83 11.77 -1.90
N CYS A 108 -12.19 11.13 -0.78
CA CYS A 108 -12.71 9.77 -0.79
C CYS A 108 -14.04 9.64 -1.57
N GLY A 109 -14.76 10.73 -1.85
CA GLY A 109 -15.94 10.71 -2.71
C GLY A 109 -15.64 10.60 -4.21
N ALA A 110 -14.38 10.80 -4.63
CA ALA A 110 -13.95 10.68 -6.03
C ALA A 110 -13.81 9.20 -6.43
N VAL A 111 -14.93 8.48 -6.44
CA VAL A 111 -15.02 7.07 -6.78
C VAL A 111 -16.26 6.82 -7.63
N ARG A 112 -16.31 5.71 -8.37
CA ARG A 112 -17.45 5.35 -9.19
C ARG A 112 -17.71 3.86 -9.16
N SER A 113 -18.97 3.46 -9.23
CA SER A 113 -19.33 2.06 -9.36
C SER A 113 -20.52 1.86 -10.29
N TYR A 114 -20.32 1.03 -11.30
CA TYR A 114 -21.36 0.56 -12.20
C TYR A 114 -22.07 -0.68 -11.64
N SER A 115 -21.44 -1.39 -10.70
CA SER A 115 -22.02 -2.56 -10.02
C SER A 115 -23.07 -2.19 -8.96
N SER A 116 -22.87 -1.05 -8.28
CA SER A 116 -23.76 -0.54 -7.22
C SER A 116 -24.57 0.70 -7.65
N GLY A 117 -24.14 1.40 -8.71
CA GLY A 117 -24.69 2.69 -9.14
C GLY A 117 -24.09 3.90 -8.42
N GLN A 118 -23.16 3.71 -7.48
CA GLN A 118 -22.52 4.81 -6.74
C GLN A 118 -21.84 5.79 -7.70
N ASN A 119 -22.21 7.07 -7.60
CA ASN A 119 -21.71 8.17 -8.41
C ASN A 119 -21.82 7.98 -9.94
N GLN A 120 -22.61 7.02 -10.42
CA GLN A 120 -22.76 6.75 -11.85
C GLN A 120 -23.33 7.94 -12.64
N GLN A 121 -24.14 8.76 -11.98
CA GLN A 121 -24.78 9.96 -12.57
C GLN A 121 -23.94 11.23 -12.42
N VAL A 122 -22.82 11.19 -11.69
CA VAL A 122 -21.90 12.32 -11.61
C VAL A 122 -21.26 12.49 -12.99
N ALA A 123 -21.19 13.73 -13.47
CA ALA A 123 -20.55 14.05 -14.75
C ALA A 123 -19.11 13.53 -14.77
N VAL A 124 -18.67 13.06 -15.93
CA VAL A 124 -17.28 12.67 -16.19
C VAL A 124 -16.64 13.84 -16.93
N GLU A 125 -15.68 14.49 -16.28
CA GLU A 125 -14.93 15.61 -16.84
C GLU A 125 -13.54 15.09 -17.24
N ASP A 126 -13.08 15.40 -18.46
CA ASP A 126 -11.77 15.03 -18.97
C ASP A 126 -11.41 13.54 -18.79
N ASN A 127 -12.38 12.64 -19.00
CA ASN A 127 -12.24 11.20 -18.79
C ASN A 127 -11.82 10.79 -17.36
N ASP A 128 -12.00 11.66 -16.36
CA ASP A 128 -11.77 11.34 -14.95
C ASP A 128 -13.01 10.68 -14.34
N TYR A 129 -12.99 9.35 -14.33
CA TYR A 129 -14.02 8.53 -13.71
C TYR A 129 -13.89 8.41 -12.18
N GLY A 130 -12.85 9.00 -11.57
CA GLY A 130 -12.55 8.95 -10.15
C GLY A 130 -11.22 8.24 -9.85
N ASP A 131 -10.86 8.17 -8.57
CA ASP A 131 -9.62 7.53 -8.11
C ASP A 131 -9.73 6.00 -8.04
N LEU A 132 -10.96 5.49 -7.85
CA LEU A 132 -11.30 4.08 -7.87
C LEU A 132 -12.63 3.87 -8.60
N VAL A 133 -12.64 2.95 -9.56
CA VAL A 133 -13.81 2.57 -10.37
C VAL A 133 -14.08 1.09 -10.20
N VAL A 134 -15.34 0.70 -9.95
CA VAL A 134 -15.77 -0.71 -9.83
C VAL A 134 -16.80 -1.03 -10.92
N ALA A 135 -16.54 -2.06 -11.71
CA ALA A 135 -17.42 -2.54 -12.77
C ALA A 135 -17.04 -3.98 -13.14
N ASP A 136 -17.83 -4.62 -13.98
CA ASP A 136 -17.50 -5.89 -14.64
C ASP A 136 -16.84 -5.57 -15.99
N PHE A 137 -15.50 -5.53 -16.05
CA PHE A 137 -14.79 -5.09 -17.26
C PHE A 137 -14.67 -6.18 -18.31
N ASN A 138 -14.73 -7.45 -17.90
CA ASN A 138 -14.62 -8.61 -18.80
C ASN A 138 -15.97 -9.33 -19.05
N PHE A 139 -17.07 -8.78 -18.52
CA PHE A 139 -18.44 -9.27 -18.67
C PHE A 139 -18.66 -10.70 -18.15
N ASP A 140 -17.96 -11.08 -17.08
CA ASP A 140 -18.07 -12.42 -16.48
C ASP A 140 -19.05 -12.50 -15.29
N GLY A 141 -19.69 -11.38 -14.95
CA GLY A 141 -20.64 -11.23 -13.86
C GLY A 141 -20.00 -10.98 -12.50
N ARG A 142 -18.69 -10.70 -12.43
CA ARG A 142 -17.96 -10.38 -11.19
C ARG A 142 -17.56 -8.92 -11.16
N ASP A 143 -17.38 -8.41 -9.94
CA ASP A 143 -16.91 -7.05 -9.74
C ASP A 143 -15.39 -7.01 -9.88
N ASP A 144 -14.91 -6.30 -10.89
CA ASP A 144 -13.54 -5.89 -11.10
C ASP A 144 -13.31 -4.48 -10.53
N PHE A 145 -12.05 -4.02 -10.51
CA PHE A 145 -11.77 -2.62 -10.20
C PHE A 145 -10.64 -2.03 -11.04
N ALA A 146 -10.74 -0.73 -11.28
CA ALA A 146 -9.70 0.09 -11.88
C ALA A 146 -9.31 1.20 -10.91
N THR A 147 -8.02 1.54 -10.84
CA THR A 147 -7.48 2.52 -9.91
C THR A 147 -6.56 3.48 -10.66
N LYS A 148 -6.67 4.77 -10.34
CA LYS A 148 -5.90 5.82 -11.01
C LYS A 148 -4.41 5.68 -10.68
N LEU A 149 -3.59 5.50 -11.71
CA LEU A 149 -2.13 5.36 -11.59
C LEU A 149 -1.40 6.65 -11.93
N ASP A 150 -1.97 7.44 -12.84
CA ASP A 150 -1.44 8.72 -13.30
C ASP A 150 -2.60 9.70 -13.46
N SER A 151 -2.42 10.96 -13.06
CA SER A 151 -3.44 11.98 -13.26
C SER A 151 -3.60 12.39 -14.73
N GLY A 152 -2.61 12.04 -15.56
CA GLY A 152 -2.60 12.32 -16.98
C GLY A 152 -2.44 13.80 -17.30
N GLY A 153 -2.65 14.11 -18.58
CA GLY A 153 -2.70 15.47 -19.10
C GLY A 153 -4.06 15.74 -19.73
N ASN A 154 -4.07 16.35 -20.92
CA ASN A 154 -5.32 16.71 -21.62
C ASN A 154 -6.19 15.52 -22.05
N GLY A 155 -5.67 14.28 -22.00
CA GLY A 155 -6.43 13.07 -22.32
C GLY A 155 -7.17 12.45 -21.12
N GLY A 156 -6.94 12.97 -19.92
CA GLY A 156 -7.44 12.40 -18.69
C GLY A 156 -6.48 11.40 -18.02
N PRO A 157 -6.88 10.87 -16.87
CA PRO A 157 -6.07 9.94 -16.07
C PRO A 157 -5.87 8.57 -16.72
N LEU A 158 -4.79 7.91 -16.32
CA LEU A 158 -4.47 6.55 -16.70
C LEU A 158 -4.79 5.59 -15.56
N TYR A 159 -5.37 4.45 -15.87
CA TYR A 159 -5.84 3.48 -14.88
C TYR A 159 -5.12 2.14 -14.99
N SER A 160 -4.94 1.48 -13.85
CA SER A 160 -4.61 0.05 -13.79
C SER A 160 -5.86 -0.75 -13.47
N PHE A 161 -6.07 -1.82 -14.23
CA PHE A 161 -7.28 -2.66 -14.15
C PHE A 161 -6.95 -4.00 -13.51
N TYR A 162 -7.80 -4.43 -12.57
CA TYR A 162 -7.65 -5.67 -11.83
C TYR A 162 -8.92 -6.49 -11.93
N LEU A 163 -8.79 -7.69 -12.50
CA LEU A 163 -9.94 -8.57 -12.74
C LEU A 163 -10.07 -9.60 -11.64
N GLN A 164 -11.30 -9.84 -11.20
CA GLN A 164 -11.59 -10.86 -10.22
C GLN A 164 -11.60 -12.25 -10.87
N LYS A 165 -10.70 -13.13 -10.43
CA LYS A 165 -10.70 -14.53 -10.84
C LYS A 165 -11.85 -15.29 -10.17
N PRO A 166 -12.26 -16.47 -10.68
CA PRO A 166 -13.26 -17.31 -10.01
C PRO A 166 -12.90 -17.69 -8.57
N SER A 167 -11.60 -17.71 -8.24
CA SER A 167 -11.10 -17.93 -6.88
C SER A 167 -11.38 -16.75 -5.93
N GLY A 168 -11.81 -15.59 -6.44
CA GLY A 168 -11.99 -14.33 -5.71
C GLY A 168 -10.72 -13.50 -5.55
N GLN A 169 -9.58 -13.98 -6.04
CA GLN A 169 -8.34 -13.20 -6.11
C GLN A 169 -8.42 -12.20 -7.27
N PHE A 170 -7.76 -11.07 -7.12
CA PHE A 170 -7.63 -10.02 -8.13
C PHE A 170 -6.25 -10.07 -8.77
N GLU A 171 -6.22 -9.98 -10.09
CA GLU A 171 -4.99 -9.98 -10.89
C GLU A 171 -4.98 -8.78 -11.84
N LEU A 172 -3.81 -8.17 -12.04
CA LEU A 172 -3.64 -7.09 -13.00
C LEU A 172 -3.97 -7.60 -14.42
N SER A 173 -4.83 -6.89 -15.13
CA SER A 173 -5.03 -7.08 -16.57
C SER A 173 -4.04 -6.20 -17.33
N THR A 174 -2.96 -6.80 -17.82
CA THR A 174 -1.97 -6.12 -18.66
C THR A 174 -2.64 -5.50 -19.89
N PHE A 175 -3.51 -6.26 -20.58
CA PHE A 175 -4.19 -5.77 -21.77
C PHE A 175 -5.02 -4.51 -21.50
N LEU A 176 -5.87 -4.51 -20.47
CA LEU A 176 -6.69 -3.33 -20.17
C LEU A 176 -5.85 -2.15 -19.67
N THR A 177 -4.77 -2.42 -18.92
CA THR A 177 -3.91 -1.38 -18.36
C THR A 177 -3.02 -0.71 -19.41
N GLU A 178 -2.54 -1.47 -20.40
CA GLU A 178 -1.55 -0.97 -21.37
C GLU A 178 -2.19 -0.59 -22.71
N GLU A 179 -3.22 -1.30 -23.17
CA GLU A 179 -3.83 -1.09 -24.49
C GLU A 179 -5.11 -0.24 -24.43
N MET A 180 -5.87 -0.32 -23.32
CA MET A 180 -7.11 0.42 -23.10
C MET A 180 -6.92 1.55 -22.06
N GLN A 181 -5.72 2.14 -22.06
CA GLN A 181 -5.20 3.05 -21.04
C GLN A 181 -6.15 4.20 -20.65
N PHE A 182 -7.04 4.59 -21.57
CA PHE A 182 -8.17 5.49 -21.34
C PHE A 182 -9.47 4.70 -21.25
N PHE A 183 -10.27 4.99 -20.22
CA PHE A 183 -11.65 4.51 -20.17
C PHE A 183 -12.45 5.02 -21.38
N PRO A 184 -13.17 4.16 -22.11
CA PRO A 184 -14.01 4.57 -23.23
C PRO A 184 -15.23 5.41 -22.78
#